data_AF-A0A941Z9F3-F1
#
_entry.id   AF-A0A941Z9F3-F1
#
_cell.length_a   1.000
_cell.length_b   1.000
_cell.length_c   1.000
_cell.angle_alpha   90.00
_cell.angle_beta   90.00
_cell.angle_gamma   90.00
#
_symmetry.space_group_name_H-M   'P 1'
#
loop_
_entity.id
_entity.type
_entity.pdbx_description
1 polymer ?
#
loop_
_entity_poly.entity_id
_entity_poly.type
_entity_poly.pdbx_seq_one_letter_code
_entity_poly.pdbx_strand_id
1 'polypeptide(L)' 'MSYQALARKWRPRDFATTVGQDHVVRALSNALEQQRLHHAYLLTGTRGVGKTTLARILAKALN' A
#
# COMPACT_ATOMS: atom_id res chain seq x y z
N MET A 1 -2.95 -3.67 28.41
CA MET A 1 -2.42 -3.51 27.04
C MET A 1 -2.20 -4.89 26.43
N SER A 2 -2.88 -5.20 25.33
CA SER A 2 -2.71 -6.47 24.62
C SER A 2 -1.42 -6.45 23.80
N TYR A 3 -0.64 -7.53 23.84
CA TYR A 3 0.58 -7.66 23.05
C TYR A 3 0.25 -7.62 21.56
N GLN A 4 0.88 -6.68 20.83
CA GLN A 4 0.74 -6.57 19.38
C GLN A 4 2.06 -6.99 18.70
N ALA A 5 1.96 -7.94 17.78
CA ALA A 5 3.09 -8.36 16.95
C ALA A 5 3.69 -7.16 16.19
N LEU A 6 5.03 -7.08 16.11
CA LEU A 6 5.75 -5.98 15.46
C LEU A 6 5.31 -5.76 14.00
N ALA A 7 5.07 -6.84 13.26
CA ALA A 7 4.59 -6.80 11.88
C ALA A 7 3.23 -6.10 11.73
N ARG A 8 2.41 -6.06 12.79
CA ARG A 8 1.16 -5.30 12.83
C ARG A 8 1.38 -3.88 13.36
N LYS A 9 2.24 -3.71 14.36
CA LYS A 9 2.55 -2.41 14.98
C LYS A 9 3.16 -1.43 13.96
N TRP A 10 4.09 -1.93 13.13
CA TRP A 10 4.86 -1.14 12.17
C TRP A 10 4.35 -1.23 10.73
N ARG A 11 3.15 -1.77 10.53
CA ARG A 11 2.57 -1.87 9.19
C ARG A 11 2.38 -0.45 8.61
N PRO A 12 2.98 -0.12 7.45
CA PRO A 12 2.86 1.20 6.83
C PRO A 12 1.41 1.67 6.69
N ARG A 13 1.20 2.99 6.84
CA ARG A 13 -0.13 3.63 6.86
C ARG A 13 -0.37 4.59 5.70
N ASP A 14 0.69 4.91 4.97
CA ASP A 14 0.72 5.81 3.83
C ASP A 14 1.83 5.37 2.86
N PHE A 15 1.83 5.97 1.67
CA PHE A 15 2.80 5.64 0.63
C PHE A 15 4.24 6.01 1.01
N ALA A 16 4.44 7.11 1.74
CA ALA A 16 5.76 7.59 2.15
C ALA A 16 6.48 6.67 3.15
N THR A 17 5.72 5.95 3.98
CA THR A 17 6.25 4.99 4.95
C THR A 17 6.44 3.57 4.40
N THR A 18 6.19 3.37 3.10
CA THR A 18 6.42 2.09 2.42
C THR A 18 7.86 2.01 1.92
N VAL A 19 8.55 0.91 2.21
CA VAL A 19 9.97 0.74 1.86
C VAL A 19 10.13 -0.16 0.63
N GLY A 20 10.96 0.28 -0.34
CA GLY A 20 11.47 -0.55 -1.44
C GLY A 20 10.49 -0.83 -2.59
N GLN A 21 9.33 -0.18 -2.62
CA GLN A 21 8.29 -0.37 -3.65
C GLN A 21 8.08 0.91 -4.49
N ASP A 22 9.15 1.68 -4.71
CA ASP A 22 9.07 3.05 -5.26
C ASP A 22 8.36 3.11 -6.61
N HIS A 23 8.62 2.14 -7.49
CA HIS A 23 7.95 2.07 -8.79
C HIS A 23 6.43 1.87 -8.68
N VAL A 24 6.00 1.01 -7.75
CA VAL A 24 4.57 0.73 -7.52
C VAL A 24 3.91 1.93 -6.87
N VAL A 25 4.55 2.51 -5.85
CA VAL A 25 4.07 3.70 -5.15
C VAL A 25 3.88 4.85 -6.15
N ARG A 26 4.90 5.13 -6.98
CA ARG A 26 4.82 6.18 -8.00
C ARG A 26 3.69 5.97 -8.99
N ALA A 27 3.50 4.74 -9.48
CA ALA A 27 2.41 4.43 -10.40
C ALA A 27 1.02 4.68 -9.77
N LEU A 28 0.82 4.25 -8.52
CA LEU A 28 -0.44 4.44 -7.80
C LEU A 28 -0.68 5.91 -7.44
N SER A 29 0.34 6.63 -6.98
CA SER A 29 0.26 8.07 -6.71
C SER A 29 -0.12 8.86 -7.96
N ASN A 30 0.54 8.60 -9.08
CA ASN A 30 0.22 9.26 -10.35
C ASN A 30 -1.23 8.96 -10.80
N ALA A 31 -1.69 7.72 -10.65
CA ALA A 31 -3.05 7.33 -11.03
C ALA A 31 -4.11 8.06 -10.19
N LEU A 32 -3.84 8.27 -8.89
CA LEU A 32 -4.70 9.05 -8.00
C LEU A 32 -4.70 10.54 -8.39
N GLU A 33 -3.53 11.14 -8.58
CA GLU A 33 -3.38 12.56 -8.95
C GLU A 33 -4.05 12.89 -10.29
N GLN A 34 -3.92 11.99 -11.27
CA GLN A 34 -4.50 12.17 -12.60
C GLN A 34 -5.96 11.71 -12.69
N GLN A 35 -6.55 11.22 -11.61
CA GLN A 35 -7.89 10.59 -11.59
C GLN A 35 -8.06 9.46 -12.62
N ARG A 36 -6.98 8.73 -12.92
CA ARG A 36 -6.94 7.61 -13.88
C ARG A 36 -6.91 6.28 -13.16
N LEU A 37 -7.93 6.04 -12.34
CA LEU A 37 -8.03 4.82 -11.53
C LEU A 37 -8.63 3.67 -12.33
N HIS A 38 -7.97 2.51 -12.29
CA HIS A 38 -8.52 1.28 -12.85
C HIS A 38 -9.57 0.67 -11.91
N HIS A 39 -10.55 -0.05 -12.49
CA HIS A 39 -11.58 -0.77 -11.73
C HIS A 39 -11.02 -1.93 -10.91
N ALA A 40 -9.86 -2.47 -11.28
CA ALA A 40 -9.22 -3.60 -10.62
C ALA A 40 -7.69 -3.46 -10.61
N TYR A 41 -7.07 -3.89 -9.51
CA TYR A 41 -5.62 -3.94 -9.33
C TYR A 41 -5.20 -5.33 -8.87
N LEU A 42 -4.21 -5.93 -9.55
CA LEU A 42 -3.60 -7.19 -9.16
C LEU A 42 -2.21 -6.93 -8.56
N LEU A 43 -2.06 -7.17 -7.26
CA LEU A 43 -0.78 -7.03 -6.56
C LEU A 43 -0.17 -8.41 -6.33
N THR A 44 0.97 -8.71 -6.97
CA THR A 44 1.64 -10.02 -6.93
C THR A 44 2.98 -9.97 -6.17
N GLY A 45 3.55 -11.13 -5.86
CA GLY A 45 4.84 -11.26 -5.16
C GLY A 45 4.82 -12.19 -3.94
N THR A 46 6.00 -12.49 -3.39
CA THR A 46 6.19 -13.45 -2.27
C THR A 46 5.56 -12.99 -0.96
N ARG A 47 5.40 -13.89 0.02
CA ARG A 47 4.80 -13.56 1.32
C ARG A 47 5.60 -12.46 2.03
N GLY A 48 4.90 -11.49 2.63
CA GLY A 48 5.52 -10.45 3.46
C GLY A 48 5.96 -9.18 2.73
N VAL A 49 5.97 -9.14 1.40
CA VAL A 49 6.48 -7.99 0.61
C VAL A 49 5.60 -6.73 0.60
N GLY A 50 4.49 -6.69 1.35
CA GLY A 50 3.66 -5.49 1.47
C GLY A 50 2.45 -5.39 0.54
N LYS A 51 2.14 -6.42 -0.28
CA LYS A 51 0.97 -6.45 -1.19
C LYS A 51 -0.33 -5.94 -0.54
N THR A 52 -0.77 -6.61 0.53
CA THR A 52 -2.02 -6.24 1.22
C THR A 52 -1.90 -4.90 1.96
N THR A 53 -0.68 -4.46 2.30
CA THR A 53 -0.46 -3.14 2.90
C THR A 53 -0.70 -2.04 1.87
N LEU A 54 -0.13 -2.16 0.67
CA LEU A 54 -0.36 -1.24 -0.44
C LEU A 54 -1.83 -1.18 -0.83
N ALA A 55 -2.51 -2.32 -0.92
CA ALA A 55 -3.96 -2.37 -1.18
C ALA A 55 -4.76 -1.55 -0.14
N ARG A 56 -4.41 -1.66 1.15
CA ARG A 56 -5.09 -0.89 2.22
C ARG A 56 -4.79 0.61 2.13
N ILE A 57 -3.56 0.99 1.79
CA ILE A 57 -3.19 2.41 1.65
C ILE A 57 -3.94 3.01 0.46
N LEU A 58 -3.96 2.31 -0.69
CA LEU A 58 -4.72 2.74 -1.87
C LEU A 58 -6.21 2.90 -1.54
N ALA A 59 -6.82 1.90 -0.90
CA ALA A 59 -8.23 1.99 -0.51
C ALA A 59 -8.50 3.15 0.46
N LYS A 60 -7.55 3.46 1.36
CA LYS A 60 -7.66 4.61 2.26
C LYS A 60 -7.56 5.95 1.52
N ALA A 61 -6.79 6.04 0.44
CA ALA A 61 -6.66 7.25 -0.36
C ALA A 61 -7.87 7.51 -1.28
N LEU A 62 -8.72 6.50 -1.49
CA LEU A 62 -9.97 6.61 -2.26
C LEU A 62 -11.18 7.02 -1.41
N ASN A 63 -11.08 6.91 -0.09
CA ASN A 63 -12.07 7.40 0.87
C ASN A 63 -11.74 8.83 1.29
#